data_AF-A0A4U0F108-F1
#
_entry.id   AF-A0A4U0F108-F1
#
_cell.length_a   1.000
_cell.length_b   1.000
_cell.length_c   1.000
_cell.angle_alpha   90.00
_cell.angle_beta   90.00
_cell.angle_gamma   90.00
#
_symmetry.space_group_name_H-M   'P 1'
#
loop_
_entity.id
_entity.type
_entity.pdbx_description
1 polymer ?
#
loop_
_entity_poly.entity_id
_entity_poly.type
_entity_poly.pdbx_seq_one_letter_code
_entity_poly.pdbx_strand_id
1 'polypeptide(L)'
;MSRIINRWYIGLIFIPVIITYSTNYFKLPDILANWKDSLIATLTIIISILVYELYRLNKKHLLLKLEPNKRDQKVIKKLLNYLDLDSFQEDIYKQDAWYGYKDEAIYKTTKFYDKVRLIKNKISDPKLNVLLNSFTNELKSFHEYSSMRLSGDRGYLKPFKDTVKQKENAKQQTAKMNKMTKSCFEKLDELIKYLIENKYL
;
A
#
# COMPACT_ATOMS: atom_id res chain seq x y z
N MET A 1 8.12 -2.93 22.82
CA MET A 1 9.49 -2.75 23.34
C MET A 1 9.56 -2.63 24.87
N SER A 2 8.75 -1.79 25.54
CA SER A 2 8.86 -1.58 27.00
C SER A 2 8.71 -2.85 27.87
N ARG A 3 7.78 -3.75 27.54
CA ARG A 3 7.59 -5.01 28.29
C ARG A 3 8.75 -6.00 28.18
N ILE A 4 9.49 -5.97 27.07
CA ILE A 4 10.63 -6.88 26.83
C ILE A 4 11.84 -6.39 27.63
N ILE A 5 12.12 -5.09 27.54
CA ILE A 5 13.19 -4.45 28.32
C ILE A 5 12.93 -4.68 29.82
N ASN A 6 11.72 -4.42 30.33
CA ASN A 6 11.41 -4.62 31.75
C ASN A 6 11.53 -6.08 32.23
N ARG A 7 11.26 -7.09 31.39
CA ARG A 7 11.43 -8.51 31.77
C ARG A 7 12.89 -8.92 31.85
N TRP A 8 13.71 -8.44 30.91
CA TRP A 8 15.13 -8.77 30.84
C TRP A 8 15.98 -7.95 31.82
N TYR A 9 15.57 -6.72 32.15
CA TYR A 9 16.26 -5.87 33.13
C TYR A 9 16.30 -6.51 34.52
N ILE A 10 15.19 -7.14 34.92
CA ILE A 10 15.11 -7.88 36.18
C ILE A 10 16.06 -9.09 36.12
N GLY A 11 16.07 -9.85 35.00
CA GLY A 11 17.01 -10.96 34.83
C GLY A 11 18.49 -10.53 34.91
N LEU A 12 18.87 -9.44 34.25
CA LEU A 12 20.24 -8.92 34.22
C LEU A 12 20.78 -8.50 35.60
N ILE A 13 19.91 -8.02 36.50
CA ILE A 13 20.31 -7.60 37.86
C ILE A 13 20.28 -8.78 38.84
N PHE A 14 19.28 -9.65 38.76
CA PHE A 14 19.10 -10.73 39.74
C PHE A 14 19.98 -11.96 39.45
N ILE A 15 20.29 -12.27 38.18
CA ILE A 15 21.10 -13.44 37.81
C ILE A 15 22.53 -13.38 38.40
N PRO A 16 23.28 -12.26 38.31
CA PRO A 16 24.60 -12.16 38.94
C PRO A 16 24.55 -12.33 40.45
N VAL A 17 23.56 -11.73 41.12
CA VAL A 17 23.39 -11.81 42.57
C VAL A 17 23.12 -13.25 43.03
N ILE A 18 22.24 -13.98 42.33
CA ILE A 18 21.94 -15.38 42.63
C ILE A 18 23.17 -16.28 42.40
N ILE A 19 23.93 -16.04 41.32
CA ILE A 19 25.15 -16.80 41.04
C ILE A 19 26.21 -16.57 42.12
N THR A 20 26.41 -15.32 42.55
CA THR A 20 27.33 -14.96 43.65
C THR A 20 26.94 -15.64 44.96
N TYR A 21 25.64 -15.71 45.23
CA TYR A 21 25.13 -16.36 46.45
C TYR A 21 25.30 -17.88 46.38
N SER A 22 25.14 -18.47 45.18
CA SER A 22 25.24 -19.91 44.96
C SER A 22 26.68 -20.42 45.00
N THR A 23 27.65 -19.66 44.47
CA THR A 23 29.08 -19.99 44.52
C THR A 23 29.67 -19.96 45.93
N ASN A 24 29.08 -19.21 46.86
CA ASN A 24 29.49 -19.20 48.26
C ASN A 24 29.03 -20.45 49.05
N TYR A 25 27.97 -21.13 48.61
CA TYR A 25 27.40 -22.30 49.31
C TYR A 25 27.68 -23.64 48.61
N PHE A 26 27.99 -23.64 47.31
CA PHE A 26 28.26 -24.85 46.53
C PHE A 26 29.59 -24.75 45.78
N LYS A 27 30.38 -25.84 45.77
CA LYS A 27 31.54 -25.97 44.87
C LYS A 27 31.05 -26.11 43.43
N LEU A 28 30.86 -24.98 42.77
CA LEU A 28 30.48 -24.90 41.37
C LEU A 28 31.70 -25.17 40.46
N PRO A 29 31.47 -25.59 39.19
CA PRO A 29 32.55 -25.76 38.19
C PRO A 29 33.41 -24.51 38.07
N ASP A 30 34.71 -24.67 37.76
CA ASP A 30 35.71 -23.57 37.76
C ASP A 30 35.29 -22.33 36.98
N ILE A 31 34.52 -22.52 35.90
CA ILE A 31 33.98 -21.46 35.03
C ILE A 31 33.00 -20.52 35.76
N LEU A 32 32.29 -21.03 36.77
CA LEU A 32 31.37 -20.26 37.61
C LEU A 32 32.03 -19.79 38.91
N ALA A 33 33.09 -20.45 39.36
CA ALA A 33 33.85 -20.06 40.55
C ALA A 33 34.65 -18.76 40.32
N ASN A 34 35.11 -18.52 39.10
CA ASN A 34 35.83 -17.31 38.73
C ASN A 34 34.84 -16.20 38.33
N TRP A 35 34.77 -15.13 39.12
CA TRP A 35 33.79 -14.04 38.95
C TRP A 35 33.78 -13.44 37.54
N LYS A 36 34.96 -13.26 36.93
CA LYS A 36 35.10 -12.72 35.56
C LYS A 36 34.52 -13.68 34.53
N ASP A 37 34.83 -14.97 34.63
CA ASP A 37 34.38 -15.97 33.67
C ASP A 37 32.87 -16.22 33.79
N SER A 38 32.34 -16.19 35.00
CA SER A 38 30.89 -16.24 35.27
C SER A 38 30.15 -15.04 34.67
N LEU A 39 30.70 -13.83 34.79
CA LEU A 39 30.14 -12.63 34.15
C LEU A 39 30.13 -12.75 32.62
N ILE A 40 31.23 -13.23 32.04
CA ILE A 40 31.35 -13.44 30.58
C ILE A 40 30.34 -14.50 30.12
N ALA A 41 30.21 -15.62 30.83
CA ALA A 41 29.30 -16.70 30.50
C ALA A 41 27.83 -16.23 30.54
N THR A 42 27.44 -15.50 31.59
CA THR A 42 26.07 -14.96 31.72
C THR A 42 25.74 -13.93 30.66
N LEU A 43 26.66 -13.00 30.36
CA LEU A 43 26.51 -12.05 29.26
C LEU A 43 26.35 -12.76 27.90
N THR A 44 27.15 -13.80 27.66
CA THR A 44 27.09 -14.58 26.41
C THR A 44 25.73 -15.27 26.23
N ILE A 45 25.18 -15.85 27.32
CA ILE A 45 23.84 -16.45 27.32
C ILE A 45 22.76 -15.39 27.02
N ILE A 46 22.83 -14.22 27.67
CA ILE A 46 21.86 -13.15 27.48
C ILE A 46 21.89 -12.61 26.05
N ILE A 47 23.09 -12.37 25.50
CA ILE A 47 23.26 -11.93 24.11
C ILE A 47 22.65 -12.96 23.15
N SER A 48 22.92 -14.25 23.38
CA SER A 48 22.40 -15.33 22.54
C SER A 48 20.87 -15.36 22.53
N ILE A 49 20.23 -15.17 23.69
CA ILE A 49 18.76 -15.12 23.78
C ILE A 49 18.18 -13.88 23.09
N LEU A 50 18.81 -12.71 23.27
CA LEU A 50 18.39 -11.47 22.60
C LEU A 50 18.50 -11.60 21.08
N VAL A 51 19.57 -12.19 20.57
CA VAL A 51 19.74 -12.46 19.13
C VAL A 51 18.65 -13.41 18.62
N TYR A 52 18.33 -14.47 19.36
CA TYR A 52 17.26 -15.40 18.99
C TYR A 52 15.87 -14.75 18.99
N GLU A 53 15.54 -13.95 20.02
CA GLU A 53 14.27 -13.21 20.07
C GLU A 53 14.16 -12.20 18.94
N LEU A 54 15.25 -11.49 18.63
CA LEU A 54 15.30 -10.53 17.54
C LEU A 54 15.10 -11.23 16.19
N TYR A 55 15.74 -12.38 15.97
CA TYR A 55 15.49 -13.22 14.79
C TYR A 55 14.03 -13.67 14.68
N ARG A 56 13.44 -14.16 15.79
CA ARG A 56 12.04 -14.60 15.83
C ARG A 56 11.05 -13.44 15.58
N LEU A 57 11.30 -12.27 16.16
CA LEU A 57 10.50 -11.06 15.95
C LEU A 57 10.60 -10.58 14.51
N ASN A 58 11.80 -10.59 13.93
CA ASN A 58 11.99 -10.19 12.54
C ASN A 58 11.25 -11.15 11.59
N LYS A 59 11.33 -12.46 11.84
CA LYS A 59 10.56 -13.48 11.09
C LYS A 59 9.04 -13.26 11.22
N LYS A 60 8.53 -12.98 12.43
CA LYS A 60 7.12 -12.64 12.64
C LYS A 60 6.71 -11.36 11.91
N HIS A 61 7.54 -10.32 11.92
CA HIS A 61 7.30 -9.09 11.17
C HIS A 61 7.28 -9.32 9.66
N LEU A 62 8.15 -10.20 9.17
CA LEU A 62 8.23 -10.59 7.76
C LEU A 62 6.97 -11.36 7.33
N LEU A 63 6.47 -12.26 8.19
CA LEU A 63 5.21 -12.97 7.98
C LEU A 63 4.00 -12.01 8.01
N LEU A 64 3.98 -11.04 8.92
CA LEU A 64 2.93 -10.01 8.98
C LEU A 64 2.97 -9.03 7.79
N LYS A 65 4.13 -8.89 7.12
CA LYS A 65 4.23 -8.14 5.86
C LYS A 65 3.65 -8.90 4.66
N LEU A 66 3.60 -10.23 4.72
CA LEU A 66 3.15 -11.07 3.60
C LEU A 66 1.62 -11.16 3.49
N GLU A 67 0.88 -10.86 4.56
CA GLU A 67 -0.57 -10.82 4.53
C GLU A 67 -1.07 -9.39 4.70
N PRO A 68 -1.83 -8.86 3.72
CA PRO A 68 -2.37 -7.53 3.82
C PRO A 68 -3.41 -7.46 4.94
N ASN A 69 -3.49 -6.30 5.60
CA ASN A 69 -4.47 -6.06 6.64
C ASN A 69 -5.90 -6.24 6.06
N LYS A 70 -6.75 -7.03 6.72
CA LYS A 70 -8.16 -7.24 6.33
C LYS A 70 -8.92 -5.92 6.14
N ARG A 71 -8.58 -4.90 6.93
CA ARG A 71 -9.14 -3.54 6.77
C ARG A 71 -8.76 -2.94 5.42
N ASP A 72 -7.49 -3.05 5.03
CA ASP A 72 -6.97 -2.48 3.80
C ASP A 72 -7.56 -3.21 2.58
N GLN A 73 -7.65 -4.55 2.63
CA GLN A 73 -8.38 -5.34 1.62
C GLN A 73 -9.82 -4.86 1.42
N LYS A 74 -10.57 -4.64 2.50
CA LYS A 74 -11.96 -4.16 2.44
C LYS A 74 -12.05 -2.75 1.83
N VAL A 75 -11.10 -1.88 2.14
CA VAL A 75 -11.02 -0.54 1.55
C VAL A 75 -10.75 -0.64 0.05
N ILE A 76 -9.76 -1.43 -0.37
CA ILE A 76 -9.42 -1.60 -1.79
C ILE A 76 -10.58 -2.19 -2.58
N LYS A 77 -11.21 -3.28 -2.12
CA LYS A 77 -12.37 -3.86 -2.80
C LYS A 77 -13.50 -2.83 -2.97
N LYS A 78 -13.73 -2.00 -1.95
CA LYS A 78 -14.72 -0.92 -2.04
C LYS A 78 -14.33 0.16 -3.03
N LEU A 79 -13.05 0.51 -3.15
CA LEU A 79 -12.57 1.45 -4.17
C LEU A 79 -12.77 0.90 -5.58
N LEU A 80 -12.36 -0.35 -5.83
CA LEU A 80 -12.53 -0.97 -7.14
C LEU A 80 -14.02 -1.07 -7.52
N ASN A 81 -14.91 -1.32 -6.56
CA ASN A 81 -16.35 -1.28 -6.79
C ASN A 81 -16.87 0.12 -7.14
N TYR A 82 -16.24 1.20 -6.64
CA TYR A 82 -16.61 2.55 -7.07
C TYR A 82 -16.13 2.86 -8.48
N LEU A 83 -14.95 2.35 -8.85
CA LEU A 83 -14.40 2.52 -10.19
C LEU A 83 -15.22 1.74 -11.23
N ASP A 84 -15.63 0.52 -10.88
CA ASP A 84 -16.22 -0.47 -11.79
C ASP A 84 -15.25 -0.80 -12.93
N LEU A 85 -14.45 -1.85 -12.75
CA LEU A 85 -13.36 -2.18 -13.67
C LEU A 85 -13.86 -2.45 -15.10
N ASP A 86 -15.01 -3.12 -15.22
CA ASP A 86 -15.60 -3.45 -16.52
C ASP A 86 -16.09 -2.18 -17.22
N SER A 87 -16.79 -1.30 -16.49
CA SER A 87 -17.22 -0.01 -17.03
C SER A 87 -16.03 0.89 -17.38
N PHE A 88 -14.96 0.90 -16.59
CA PHE A 88 -13.75 1.65 -16.94
C PHE A 88 -13.09 1.12 -18.23
N GLN A 89 -12.96 -0.19 -18.36
CA GLN A 89 -12.32 -0.80 -19.53
C GLN A 89 -13.14 -0.58 -20.81
N GLU A 90 -14.45 -0.83 -20.76
CA GLU A 90 -15.32 -0.73 -21.94
C GLU A 90 -15.70 0.72 -22.25
N ASP A 91 -16.18 1.48 -21.26
CA ASP A 91 -16.82 2.78 -21.49
C ASP A 91 -15.85 3.98 -21.44
N ILE A 92 -14.61 3.79 -20.97
CA ILE A 92 -13.59 4.85 -20.90
C ILE A 92 -12.36 4.50 -21.73
N TYR A 93 -11.74 3.34 -21.52
CA TYR A 93 -10.48 3.00 -22.18
C TYR A 93 -10.67 2.59 -23.65
N LYS A 94 -11.53 1.60 -23.91
CA LYS A 94 -11.80 1.10 -25.27
C LYS A 94 -12.68 2.05 -26.09
N GLN A 95 -13.50 2.84 -25.41
CA GLN A 95 -14.37 3.84 -26.03
C GLN A 95 -13.55 4.94 -26.70
N ASP A 96 -13.76 5.14 -28.00
CA ASP A 96 -13.15 6.27 -28.70
C ASP A 96 -13.83 7.59 -28.26
N ALA A 97 -13.01 8.51 -27.72
CA ALA A 97 -13.41 9.84 -27.29
C ALA A 97 -14.18 10.62 -28.37
N TRP A 98 -13.98 10.30 -29.65
CA TRP A 98 -14.75 10.89 -30.73
C TRP A 98 -16.26 10.71 -30.54
N TYR A 99 -16.72 9.56 -30.05
CA TYR A 99 -18.13 9.29 -29.80
C TYR A 99 -18.61 9.76 -28.43
N GLY A 100 -17.68 10.24 -27.59
CA GLY A 100 -17.94 10.66 -26.22
C GLY A 100 -17.95 9.50 -25.23
N TYR A 101 -18.13 9.86 -23.96
CA TYR A 101 -18.15 8.93 -22.83
C TYR A 101 -19.53 8.93 -22.17
N LYS A 102 -19.93 7.81 -21.58
CA LYS A 102 -21.16 7.77 -20.77
C LYS A 102 -20.98 8.62 -19.51
N ASP A 103 -21.99 9.41 -19.17
CA ASP A 103 -22.00 10.25 -17.95
C ASP A 103 -21.76 9.39 -16.71
N GLU A 104 -22.35 8.20 -16.67
CA GLU A 104 -22.20 7.25 -15.56
C GLU A 104 -20.74 6.77 -15.40
N ALA A 105 -20.04 6.47 -16.50
CA ALA A 105 -18.67 6.01 -16.46
C ALA A 105 -17.71 7.12 -15.97
N ILE A 106 -17.96 8.36 -16.40
CA ILE A 106 -17.22 9.54 -15.92
C ILE A 106 -17.55 9.81 -14.43
N TYR A 107 -18.79 9.60 -14.01
CA TYR A 107 -19.19 9.72 -12.61
C TYR A 107 -18.50 8.68 -11.73
N LYS A 108 -18.42 7.41 -12.17
CA LYS A 108 -17.75 6.32 -11.42
C LYS A 108 -16.26 6.60 -11.23
N THR A 109 -15.57 7.01 -12.29
CA THR A 109 -14.15 7.40 -12.24
C THR A 109 -13.90 8.61 -11.34
N THR A 110 -14.76 9.63 -11.41
CA THR A 110 -14.71 10.80 -10.50
C THR A 110 -14.94 10.38 -9.05
N LYS A 111 -15.94 9.54 -8.79
CA LYS A 111 -16.25 9.02 -7.45
C LYS A 111 -15.10 8.20 -6.88
N PHE A 112 -14.45 7.37 -7.70
CA PHE A 112 -13.24 6.66 -7.30
C PHE A 112 -12.15 7.64 -6.88
N TYR A 113 -11.84 8.64 -7.71
CA TYR A 113 -10.82 9.66 -7.42
C TYR A 113 -11.08 10.36 -6.08
N ASP A 114 -12.32 10.80 -5.84
CA ASP A 114 -12.71 11.44 -4.57
C ASP A 114 -12.53 10.51 -3.37
N LYS A 115 -12.91 9.24 -3.51
CA LYS A 115 -12.77 8.26 -2.43
C LYS A 115 -11.32 7.92 -2.12
N VAL A 116 -10.44 7.86 -3.12
CA VAL A 116 -8.99 7.68 -2.91
C VAL A 116 -8.40 8.86 -2.13
N ARG A 117 -8.79 10.10 -2.46
CA ARG A 117 -8.31 11.29 -1.71
C ARG A 117 -8.65 11.24 -0.22
N LEU A 118 -9.81 10.69 0.14
CA LEU A 118 -10.26 10.56 1.54
C LEU A 118 -9.53 9.47 2.35
N ILE A 119 -8.74 8.63 1.68
CA ILE A 119 -8.01 7.52 2.30
C ILE A 119 -6.49 7.63 2.16
N LYS A 120 -5.95 8.68 1.55
CA LYS A 120 -4.55 8.82 1.12
C LYS A 120 -3.47 8.56 2.20
N ASN A 121 -3.84 8.47 3.48
CA ASN A 121 -2.94 8.13 4.60
C ASN A 121 -3.46 6.99 5.50
N LYS A 122 -4.46 6.21 5.04
CA LYS A 122 -5.14 5.17 5.84
C LYS A 122 -4.71 3.75 5.50
N ILE A 123 -4.10 3.54 4.33
CA ILE A 123 -3.59 2.23 3.91
C ILE A 123 -2.17 2.08 4.44
N SER A 124 -1.90 0.94 5.07
CA SER A 124 -0.64 0.67 5.76
C SER A 124 0.53 0.45 4.81
N ASP A 125 0.22 0.00 3.58
CA ASP A 125 1.20 -0.34 2.54
C ASP A 125 1.65 0.89 1.74
N PRO A 126 2.93 1.30 1.86
CA PRO A 126 3.47 2.45 1.14
C PRO A 126 3.48 2.26 -0.39
N LYS A 127 3.76 1.05 -0.88
CA LYS A 127 3.86 0.79 -2.33
C LYS A 127 2.47 0.86 -2.97
N LEU A 128 1.46 0.30 -2.31
CA LEU A 128 0.07 0.45 -2.72
C LEU A 128 -0.38 1.92 -2.78
N ASN A 129 0.00 2.72 -1.78
CA ASN A 129 -0.28 4.16 -1.79
C ASN A 129 0.38 4.88 -2.98
N VAL A 130 1.62 4.51 -3.34
CA VAL A 130 2.30 5.07 -4.52
C VAL A 130 1.55 4.72 -5.81
N LEU A 131 1.16 3.45 -5.98
CA LEU A 131 0.43 3.00 -7.18
C LEU A 131 -0.94 3.66 -7.30
N LEU A 132 -1.70 3.75 -6.20
CA LEU A 132 -2.97 4.47 -6.16
C LEU A 132 -2.80 5.95 -6.50
N ASN A 133 -1.78 6.61 -5.97
CA ASN A 133 -1.49 8.01 -6.29
C ASN A 133 -1.10 8.18 -7.77
N SER A 134 -0.30 7.27 -8.33
CA SER A 134 0.06 7.32 -9.75
C SER A 134 -1.19 7.21 -10.64
N PHE A 135 -2.06 6.24 -10.37
CA PHE A 135 -3.29 6.07 -11.16
C PHE A 135 -4.24 7.27 -11.00
N THR A 136 -4.45 7.75 -9.77
CA THR A 136 -5.34 8.89 -9.52
C THR A 136 -4.83 10.20 -10.11
N ASN A 137 -3.52 10.41 -10.20
CA ASN A 137 -2.96 11.59 -10.85
C ASN A 137 -3.21 11.58 -12.37
N GLU A 138 -3.11 10.42 -13.02
CA GLU A 138 -3.46 10.26 -14.44
C GLU A 138 -4.96 10.49 -14.66
N LEU A 139 -5.82 9.88 -13.84
CA LEU A 139 -7.27 10.10 -13.87
C LEU A 139 -7.62 11.58 -13.70
N LYS A 140 -6.98 12.26 -12.72
CA LYS A 140 -7.19 13.68 -12.49
C LYS A 140 -6.86 14.49 -13.74
N SER A 141 -5.71 14.23 -14.35
CA SER A 141 -5.27 14.90 -15.57
C SER A 141 -6.27 14.69 -16.72
N PHE A 142 -6.77 13.46 -16.86
CA PHE A 142 -7.82 13.15 -17.83
C PHE A 142 -9.12 13.92 -17.55
N HIS A 143 -9.60 13.97 -16.30
CA HIS A 143 -10.80 14.71 -15.92
C HIS A 143 -10.67 16.22 -16.16
N GLU A 144 -9.54 16.82 -15.78
CA GLU A 144 -9.26 18.24 -16.02
C GLU A 144 -9.20 18.55 -17.53
N TYR A 145 -8.63 17.65 -18.32
CA TYR A 145 -8.56 17.84 -19.76
C TYR A 145 -9.93 17.67 -20.46
N SER A 146 -10.67 16.62 -20.10
CA SER A 146 -11.96 16.27 -20.73
C SER A 146 -13.09 17.22 -20.34
N SER A 147 -13.17 17.66 -19.09
CA SER A 147 -14.23 18.54 -18.59
C SER A 147 -14.37 19.86 -19.36
N MET A 148 -13.29 20.42 -19.88
CA MET A 148 -13.31 21.66 -20.67
C MET A 148 -13.66 21.46 -22.15
N ARG A 149 -13.75 20.21 -22.61
CA ARG A 149 -13.79 19.84 -24.03
C ARG A 149 -14.98 18.99 -24.42
N LEU A 150 -15.72 18.52 -23.43
CA LEU A 150 -16.93 17.73 -23.61
C LEU A 150 -18.14 18.51 -23.08
N SER A 151 -19.27 18.34 -23.74
CA SER A 151 -20.58 18.82 -23.28
C SER A 151 -21.54 17.65 -23.11
N GLY A 152 -22.45 17.80 -22.16
CA GLY A 152 -23.51 16.81 -21.92
C GLY A 152 -24.53 16.81 -23.04
N ASP A 153 -24.81 15.63 -23.58
CA ASP A 153 -25.85 15.34 -24.56
C ASP A 153 -26.43 13.93 -24.30
N ARG A 154 -27.67 13.88 -23.80
CA ARG A 154 -28.48 12.65 -23.62
C ARG A 154 -27.74 11.50 -22.89
N GLY A 155 -27.11 11.81 -21.75
CA GLY A 155 -26.41 10.81 -20.94
C GLY A 155 -24.97 10.52 -21.38
N TYR A 156 -24.46 11.30 -22.33
CA TYR A 156 -23.08 11.22 -22.80
C TYR A 156 -22.38 12.58 -22.75
N LEU A 157 -21.10 12.58 -22.44
CA LEU A 157 -20.20 13.71 -22.61
C LEU A 157 -19.52 13.61 -23.98
N LYS A 158 -19.90 14.50 -24.91
CA LYS A 158 -19.43 14.49 -26.31
C LYS A 158 -18.56 15.70 -26.64
N PRO A 159 -17.57 15.56 -27.53
CA PRO A 159 -16.76 16.69 -27.97
C PRO A 159 -17.56 17.64 -28.88
N PHE A 160 -17.24 18.94 -28.81
CA PHE A 160 -17.85 19.97 -29.66
C PHE A 160 -17.50 19.76 -31.14
N LYS A 161 -18.51 19.54 -31.98
CA LYS A 161 -18.33 19.14 -33.40
C LYS A 161 -19.32 19.80 -34.36
N ASP A 162 -19.97 20.88 -33.95
CA ASP A 162 -21.10 21.47 -34.69
C ASP A 162 -20.66 22.23 -35.95
N THR A 163 -19.44 22.79 -35.94
CA THR A 163 -18.84 23.52 -37.07
C THR A 163 -17.60 22.80 -37.63
N VAL A 164 -17.21 23.12 -38.87
CA VAL A 164 -16.00 22.56 -39.50
C VAL A 164 -14.74 22.84 -38.66
N LYS A 165 -14.59 24.06 -38.14
CA LYS A 165 -13.48 24.44 -37.26
C LYS A 165 -13.47 23.64 -35.95
N GLN A 166 -14.64 23.40 -35.35
CA GLN A 166 -14.75 22.58 -34.15
C GLN A 166 -14.43 21.12 -34.43
N LYS A 167 -14.83 20.57 -35.57
CA LYS A 167 -14.51 19.17 -35.96
C LYS A 167 -13.00 18.94 -36.03
N GLU A 168 -12.24 19.86 -36.64
CA GLU A 168 -10.78 19.74 -36.71
C GLU A 168 -10.13 19.81 -35.32
N ASN A 169 -10.57 20.76 -34.48
CA ASN A 169 -10.11 20.82 -33.09
C ASN A 169 -10.47 19.57 -32.29
N ALA A 170 -11.69 19.04 -32.46
CA ALA A 170 -12.17 17.85 -31.78
C ALA A 170 -11.35 16.61 -32.15
N LYS A 171 -10.91 16.46 -33.41
CA LYS A 171 -10.01 15.35 -33.81
C LYS A 171 -8.73 15.33 -32.98
N GLN A 172 -8.07 16.48 -32.82
CA GLN A 172 -6.84 16.58 -32.03
C GLN A 172 -7.10 16.33 -30.54
N GLN A 173 -8.19 16.88 -30.00
CA GLN A 173 -8.55 16.74 -28.59
C GLN A 173 -8.92 15.29 -28.23
N THR A 174 -9.69 14.63 -29.09
CA THR A 174 -10.13 13.24 -28.90
C THR A 174 -8.97 12.26 -29.01
N ALA A 175 -8.06 12.45 -29.97
CA ALA A 175 -6.81 11.70 -30.04
C ALA A 175 -5.97 11.82 -28.75
N LYS A 176 -5.89 13.04 -28.19
CA LYS A 176 -5.21 13.25 -26.90
C LYS A 176 -5.95 12.57 -25.75
N MET A 177 -7.28 12.65 -25.69
CA MET A 177 -8.07 11.95 -24.67
C MET A 177 -7.86 10.43 -24.74
N ASN A 178 -7.89 9.82 -25.93
CA ASN A 178 -7.63 8.39 -26.12
C ASN A 178 -6.23 7.99 -25.64
N LYS A 179 -5.22 8.85 -25.84
CA LYS A 179 -3.88 8.62 -25.28
C LYS A 179 -3.86 8.69 -23.75
N MET A 180 -4.62 9.61 -23.16
CA MET A 180 -4.71 9.77 -21.70
C MET A 180 -5.47 8.61 -21.04
N THR A 181 -6.58 8.14 -21.64
CA THR A 181 -7.30 6.97 -21.12
C THR A 181 -6.45 5.70 -21.19
N LYS A 182 -5.64 5.55 -22.25
CA LYS A 182 -4.63 4.48 -22.33
C LYS A 182 -3.59 4.58 -21.20
N SER A 183 -3.04 5.76 -20.93
CA SER A 183 -2.12 5.98 -19.79
C SER A 183 -2.77 5.60 -18.46
N CYS A 184 -4.03 6.00 -18.26
CA CYS A 184 -4.80 5.63 -17.06
C CYS A 184 -4.94 4.10 -16.95
N PHE A 185 -5.24 3.41 -18.05
CA PHE A 185 -5.38 1.95 -18.09
C PHE A 185 -4.06 1.24 -17.77
N GLU A 186 -2.93 1.69 -18.31
CA GLU A 186 -1.61 1.13 -18.00
C GLU A 186 -1.28 1.23 -16.50
N LYS A 187 -1.62 2.36 -15.86
CA LYS A 187 -1.46 2.54 -14.41
C LYS A 187 -2.45 1.73 -13.58
N LEU A 188 -3.67 1.55 -14.07
CA LEU A 188 -4.64 0.67 -13.43
C LEU A 188 -4.18 -0.78 -13.50
N ASP A 189 -3.67 -1.24 -14.64
CA ASP A 189 -3.15 -2.60 -14.80
C ASP A 189 -1.96 -2.88 -13.87
N GLU A 190 -1.02 -1.93 -13.75
CA GLU A 190 0.08 -2.01 -12.78
C GLU A 190 -0.44 -2.14 -11.33
N LEU A 191 -1.45 -1.35 -10.97
CA LEU A 191 -2.10 -1.41 -9.67
C LEU A 191 -2.80 -2.77 -9.45
N ILE A 192 -3.58 -3.27 -10.41
CA ILE A 192 -4.31 -4.53 -10.29
C ILE A 192 -3.35 -5.71 -10.16
N LYS A 193 -2.28 -5.75 -10.97
CA LYS A 193 -1.21 -6.77 -10.84
C LYS A 193 -0.64 -6.81 -9.43
N TYR A 194 -0.29 -5.64 -8.90
CA TYR A 194 0.21 -5.54 -7.52
C TYR A 194 -0.78 -6.07 -6.49
N LEU A 195 -2.06 -5.72 -6.63
CA LEU A 195 -3.11 -6.17 -5.72
C LEU A 195 -3.30 -7.69 -5.74
N ILE A 196 -3.19 -8.34 -6.91
CA ILE A 196 -3.27 -9.80 -7.05
C ILE A 196 -2.05 -10.48 -6.41
N GLU A 197 -0.84 -10.04 -6.78
CA GLU A 197 0.42 -10.61 -6.28
C GLU A 197 0.54 -10.54 -4.75
N ASN A 198 -0.01 -9.48 -4.15
CA ASN A 198 0.06 -9.21 -2.72
C ASN A 198 -1.24 -9.60 -1.98
N LYS A 199 -2.11 -10.43 -2.59
CA LYS A 199 -3.31 -11.01 -1.97
C LYS A 199 -4.30 -9.98 -1.41
N TYR A 200 -4.43 -8.83 -2.05
CA TYR A 200 -5.45 -7.84 -1.72
C TYR A 200 -6.82 -8.19 -2.32
N LEU A 201 -6.82 -8.94 -3.44
CA LEU A 201 -8.01 -9.39 -4.16
C LEU A 201 -8.29 -10.86 -3.92
#